data_AF-A0A1Y1LJI5-F1
#
_entry.id   AF-A0A1Y1LJI5-F1
#
_cell.length_a   1.000
_cell.length_b   1.000
_cell.length_c   1.000
_cell.angle_alpha   90.00
_cell.angle_beta   90.00
_cell.angle_gamma   90.00
#
_symmetry.space_group_name_H-M   'P 1'
#
loop_
_entity.id
_entity.type
_entity.pdbx_description
1 polymer ?
#
loop_
_entity_poly.entity_id
_entity_poly.type
_entity_poly.pdbx_seq_one_letter_code
_entity_poly.pdbx_strand_id
1 'polypeptide(L)'
;MRTYGSMNQDMLDNNDQWQYLPLIYAISFMHSVVQERRKFGPLGWNIPYEFNSADWLSSCMFCQNHLDDMDPIKGPSWSTIRYMIGEVQYGGRVTDDYDKILLNTFAYVWFGDQMFNDNFCFYKGYKIYRFKQMADYFVAFEKMNPTDPPQAYGLHPNADITYQTNMTQTMLYTILSIQPKSSGGGGGETREASVARQAADMLSKVPPDYDPYEVKERLKLMGILNPLNIFLRQEMDRMQNVIKLVRVTLRDLLLAIEGTIIMNEALRDALDMIYDAMVPVVWRRGSWLSSSIGFWFTELLERNAQFRAWCFTSKPSSFWMTGFFNPQGFLTAMRQEVTRAHKGWALDQVVLHNTVTKLLFEEVKGGPPEGVYVYGLYMDGAGWDRKNARLAESINKVLYTLMPIIHVFAIFSTAPKDPALYKCPVYKKPRRTDLNFITPLWLVTVKPPEHWTLRGAALLCDIK
;
A
#
# COMPACT_ATOMS: atom_id res chain seq x y z
N MET A 1 2.61 30.00 -1.41
CA MET A 1 3.21 31.14 -0.67
C MET A 1 4.71 30.97 -0.41
N ARG A 2 5.18 29.95 0.32
CA ARG A 2 6.61 29.78 0.66
C ARG A 2 7.55 29.76 -0.56
N THR A 3 7.22 28.98 -1.60
CA THR A 3 8.01 28.89 -2.84
C THR A 3 8.18 30.24 -3.54
N TYR A 4 7.09 31.00 -3.64
CA TYR A 4 7.16 32.36 -4.19
C TYR A 4 7.93 33.29 -3.26
N GLY A 5 7.82 33.17 -1.92
CA GLY A 5 8.63 33.94 -0.98
C GLY A 5 10.14 33.75 -1.10
N SER A 6 10.59 32.62 -1.64
CA SER A 6 12.00 32.36 -1.96
C SER A 6 12.40 32.72 -3.40
N MET A 7 11.46 33.19 -4.22
CA MET A 7 11.69 33.59 -5.60
C MET A 7 12.09 35.07 -5.68
N ASN A 8 12.98 35.39 -6.62
CA ASN A 8 13.34 36.79 -6.92
C ASN A 8 12.50 37.32 -8.07
N GLN A 9 12.21 38.62 -8.08
CA GLN A 9 11.48 39.30 -9.16
C GLN A 9 12.18 39.10 -10.52
N ASP A 10 13.52 39.09 -10.54
CA ASP A 10 14.34 38.81 -11.72
C ASP A 10 14.04 37.45 -12.37
N MET A 11 13.56 36.46 -11.60
CA MET A 11 13.13 35.18 -12.17
C MET A 11 11.84 35.33 -12.97
N LEU A 12 10.90 36.18 -12.57
CA LEU A 12 9.65 36.40 -13.31
C LEU A 12 9.87 37.24 -14.57
N ASP A 13 10.85 38.14 -14.53
CA ASP A 13 11.18 39.06 -15.63
C ASP A 13 12.22 38.48 -16.61
N ASN A 14 12.66 37.24 -16.39
CA ASN A 14 13.75 36.64 -17.16
C ASN A 14 13.40 36.43 -18.65
N ASN A 15 12.18 35.95 -18.92
CA ASN A 15 11.74 35.62 -20.28
C ASN A 15 10.33 36.19 -20.53
N ASP A 16 10.17 36.89 -21.65
CA ASP A 16 8.93 37.56 -22.06
C ASP A 16 7.99 36.68 -22.90
N GLN A 17 8.38 35.44 -23.20
CA GLN A 17 7.52 34.47 -23.86
C GLN A 17 6.29 34.19 -22.98
N TRP A 18 5.12 34.15 -23.62
CA TRP A 18 3.84 33.99 -22.94
C TRP A 18 3.70 32.61 -22.25
N GLN A 19 4.49 31.61 -22.67
CA GLN A 19 4.54 30.28 -22.07
C GLN A 19 5.33 30.23 -20.75
N TYR A 20 6.23 31.18 -20.51
CA TYR A 20 7.18 31.14 -19.41
C TYR A 20 6.51 31.19 -18.03
N LEU A 21 5.73 32.25 -17.76
CA LEU A 21 5.05 32.42 -16.47
C LEU A 21 4.11 31.25 -16.10
N PRO A 22 3.26 30.74 -17.02
CA PRO A 22 2.48 29.52 -16.77
C PRO A 22 3.32 28.31 -16.37
N LEU A 23 4.48 28.12 -17.00
CA LEU A 23 5.35 26.97 -16.75
C LEU A 23 6.00 27.06 -15.37
N ILE A 24 6.54 28.24 -15.01
CA ILE A 24 7.09 28.51 -13.67
C ILE A 24 6.04 28.33 -12.58
N TYR A 25 4.80 28.79 -12.83
CA TYR A 25 3.69 28.57 -11.91
C TYR A 25 3.37 27.08 -11.74
N ALA A 26 3.32 26.32 -12.84
CA ALA A 26 3.04 24.89 -12.80
C ALA A 26 4.13 24.09 -12.07
N ILE A 27 5.41 24.42 -12.26
CA ILE A 27 6.54 23.82 -11.52
C ILE A 27 6.42 24.15 -10.03
N SER A 28 6.11 25.41 -9.70
CA SER A 28 5.95 25.85 -8.30
C SER A 28 4.76 25.19 -7.61
N PHE A 29 3.66 25.01 -8.34
CA PHE A 29 2.50 24.27 -7.86
C PHE A 29 2.84 22.79 -7.68
N MET A 30 3.50 22.16 -8.67
CA MET A 30 3.94 20.77 -8.56
C MET A 30 4.86 20.56 -7.36
N HIS A 31 5.83 21.45 -7.15
CA HIS A 31 6.73 21.43 -6.00
C HIS A 31 5.98 21.48 -4.66
N SER A 32 4.90 22.26 -4.59
CA SER A 32 4.05 22.34 -3.41
C SER A 32 3.28 21.03 -3.22
N VAL A 33 2.70 20.49 -4.29
CA VAL A 33 1.91 19.24 -4.22
C VAL A 33 2.78 18.04 -3.82
N VAL A 34 3.97 17.88 -4.39
CA VAL A 34 4.84 16.73 -4.06
C VAL A 34 5.29 16.75 -2.59
N GLN A 35 5.48 17.94 -2.00
CA GLN A 35 5.78 18.08 -0.58
C GLN A 35 4.55 17.80 0.29
N GLU A 36 3.41 18.40 -0.05
CA GLU A 36 2.17 18.27 0.71
C GLU A 36 1.62 16.84 0.70
N ARG A 37 1.82 16.10 -0.40
CA ARG A 37 1.42 14.69 -0.50
C ARG A 37 2.06 13.79 0.57
N ARG A 38 3.22 14.17 1.13
CA ARG A 38 3.87 13.42 2.22
C ARG A 38 2.97 13.27 3.46
N LYS A 39 2.04 14.20 3.68
CA LYS A 39 1.10 14.17 4.81
C LYS A 39 0.17 12.95 4.75
N PHE A 40 -0.14 12.45 3.56
CA PHE A 40 -1.11 11.38 3.36
C PHE A 40 -0.51 9.97 3.42
N GLY A 41 0.76 9.83 3.86
CA GLY A 41 1.43 8.54 3.97
C GLY A 41 1.42 7.77 2.63
N PRO A 42 1.20 6.45 2.63
CA PRO A 42 1.20 5.61 1.43
C PRO A 42 0.17 5.96 0.33
N LEU A 43 -0.85 6.76 0.63
CA LEU A 43 -1.75 7.31 -0.40
C LEU A 43 -1.08 8.43 -1.18
N GLY A 44 -0.21 9.19 -0.52
CA GLY A 44 0.56 10.27 -1.10
C GLY A 44 1.83 9.76 -1.78
N TRP A 45 2.68 9.09 -1.02
CA TRP A 45 3.96 8.48 -1.41
C TRP A 45 4.20 7.19 -0.62
N ASN A 46 4.68 6.14 -1.28
CA ASN A 46 5.08 4.90 -0.61
C ASN A 46 6.26 5.15 0.34
N ILE A 47 7.20 6.02 -0.05
CA ILE A 47 8.35 6.46 0.74
C ILE A 47 8.31 7.99 0.93
N PRO A 48 8.49 8.52 2.15
CA PRO A 48 8.37 9.96 2.41
C PRO A 48 9.61 10.74 1.96
N TYR A 49 9.75 11.00 0.66
CA TYR A 49 10.86 11.74 0.07
C TYR A 49 10.96 13.19 0.54
N GLU A 50 12.18 13.71 0.64
CA GLU A 50 12.43 15.11 0.95
C GLU A 50 12.83 15.87 -0.32
N PHE A 51 11.86 16.56 -0.89
CA PHE A 51 12.07 17.51 -2.00
C PHE A 51 12.42 18.89 -1.45
N ASN A 52 13.43 19.53 -2.02
CA ASN A 52 13.94 20.81 -1.54
C ASN A 52 13.86 21.91 -2.61
N SER A 53 14.27 23.12 -2.23
CA SER A 53 14.25 24.28 -3.13
C SER A 53 15.23 24.16 -4.30
N ALA A 54 16.29 23.35 -4.19
CA ALA A 54 17.24 23.13 -5.27
C ALA A 54 16.60 22.32 -6.41
N ASP A 55 15.74 21.35 -6.10
CA ASP A 55 15.00 20.60 -7.12
C ASP A 55 14.07 21.53 -7.92
N TRP A 56 13.36 22.41 -7.21
CA TRP A 56 12.49 23.42 -7.79
C TRP A 56 13.26 24.44 -8.65
N LEU A 57 14.36 24.98 -8.11
CA LEU A 57 15.15 25.99 -8.80
C LEU A 57 15.78 25.43 -10.07
N SER A 58 16.34 24.22 -10.00
CA SER A 58 16.90 23.52 -11.16
C SER A 58 15.84 23.26 -12.24
N SER A 59 14.61 22.96 -11.83
CA SER A 59 13.47 22.79 -12.74
C SER A 59 13.09 24.08 -13.46
N CYS A 60 13.08 25.21 -12.73
CA CYS A 60 12.81 26.53 -13.30
C CYS A 60 13.92 26.95 -14.27
N MET A 61 15.19 26.80 -13.89
CA MET A 61 16.34 27.14 -14.75
C MET A 61 16.38 26.29 -16.01
N PHE A 62 16.10 24.98 -15.90
CA PHE A 62 16.01 24.12 -17.08
C PHE A 62 14.92 24.59 -18.03
N CYS A 63 13.72 24.89 -17.52
CA CYS A 63 12.61 25.33 -18.35
C CYS A 63 12.86 26.70 -18.99
N GLN A 64 13.57 27.60 -18.31
CA GLN A 64 14.04 28.86 -18.87
C GLN A 64 14.96 28.63 -20.06
N ASN A 65 16.07 27.90 -19.87
CA ASN A 65 17.02 27.61 -20.94
C ASN A 65 16.35 26.88 -22.12
N HIS A 66 15.46 25.93 -21.81
CA HIS A 66 14.72 25.18 -22.83
C HIS A 66 13.79 26.08 -23.66
N LEU A 67 13.21 27.12 -23.06
CA LEU A 67 12.38 28.11 -23.78
C LEU A 67 13.21 29.14 -24.54
N ASP A 68 14.40 29.49 -24.05
CA ASP A 68 15.33 30.41 -24.74
C ASP A 68 15.87 29.79 -26.04
N ASP A 69 16.19 28.49 -26.01
CA ASP A 69 16.66 27.71 -27.18
C ASP A 69 15.51 27.19 -28.08
N MET A 70 14.26 27.48 -27.73
CA MET A 70 13.08 26.94 -28.40
C MET A 70 12.80 27.63 -29.73
N ASP A 71 12.52 26.82 -30.76
CA ASP A 71 11.91 27.31 -32.00
C ASP A 71 10.45 27.77 -31.72
N PRO A 72 10.12 29.07 -31.92
CA PRO A 72 8.77 29.59 -31.67
C PRO A 72 7.65 28.88 -32.43
N ILE A 73 7.97 28.24 -33.57
CA ILE A 73 6.98 27.52 -34.40
C ILE A 73 6.68 26.14 -33.83
N LYS A 74 7.69 25.45 -33.28
CA LYS A 74 7.53 24.09 -32.74
C LYS A 74 6.98 24.07 -31.33
N GLY A 75 7.20 25.14 -30.56
CA GLY A 75 6.79 25.22 -29.16
C GLY A 75 7.56 24.25 -28.24
N PRO A 76 7.14 24.14 -26.98
CA PRO A 76 7.89 23.40 -25.97
C PRO A 76 7.89 21.89 -26.23
N SER A 77 9.07 21.26 -26.20
CA SER A 77 9.19 19.80 -26.24
C SER A 77 8.72 19.18 -24.92
N TRP A 78 7.44 18.78 -24.86
CA TRP A 78 6.84 18.20 -23.66
C TRP A 78 7.49 16.90 -23.23
N SER A 79 7.96 16.06 -24.15
CA SER A 79 8.70 14.84 -23.79
C SER A 79 9.97 15.18 -23.01
N THR A 80 10.71 16.21 -23.43
CA THR A 80 11.92 16.68 -22.77
C THR A 80 11.61 17.27 -21.40
N ILE A 81 10.61 18.16 -21.31
CA ILE A 81 10.22 18.81 -20.04
C ILE A 81 9.74 17.77 -19.03
N ARG A 82 8.84 16.85 -19.45
CA ARG A 82 8.32 15.79 -18.58
C ARG A 82 9.42 14.85 -18.10
N TYR A 83 10.35 14.49 -18.98
CA TYR A 83 11.49 13.66 -18.61
C TYR A 83 12.41 14.38 -17.62
N MET A 84 12.78 15.65 -17.88
CA MET A 84 13.68 16.38 -16.99
C MET A 84 13.08 16.59 -15.61
N ILE A 85 11.79 16.94 -15.53
CA ILE A 85 11.10 17.13 -14.25
C ILE A 85 10.90 15.79 -13.53
N GLY A 86 10.33 14.79 -14.22
CA GLY A 86 9.88 13.53 -13.63
C GLY A 86 10.96 12.48 -13.42
N GLU A 87 11.97 12.39 -14.29
CA GLU A 87 13.03 11.38 -14.24
C GLU A 87 14.33 11.91 -13.64
N VAL A 88 14.67 13.18 -13.90
CA VAL A 88 16.00 13.73 -13.55
C VAL A 88 15.96 14.58 -12.28
N GLN A 89 15.18 15.66 -12.28
CA GLN A 89 15.21 16.67 -11.21
C GLN A 89 14.54 16.17 -9.94
N TYR A 90 13.24 15.86 -10.00
CA TYR A 90 12.53 15.26 -8.87
C TYR A 90 12.74 13.75 -8.86
N GLY A 91 12.80 13.11 -10.03
CA GLY A 91 12.96 11.67 -10.19
C GLY A 91 14.26 11.13 -9.60
N GLY A 92 15.35 11.91 -9.60
CA GLY A 92 16.62 11.49 -9.01
C GLY A 92 16.57 11.20 -7.51
N ARG A 93 15.53 11.65 -6.80
CA ARG A 93 15.29 11.34 -5.38
C ARG A 93 14.36 10.16 -5.15
N VAL A 94 13.56 9.81 -6.15
CA VAL A 94 12.51 8.81 -6.04
C VAL A 94 13.10 7.44 -6.32
N THR A 95 12.95 6.53 -5.35
CA THR A 95 13.56 5.20 -5.37
C THR A 95 12.56 4.07 -5.62
N ASP A 96 11.28 4.27 -5.30
CA ASP A 96 10.22 3.28 -5.47
C ASP A 96 9.60 3.41 -6.87
N ASP A 97 9.42 2.29 -7.55
CA ASP A 97 8.95 2.26 -8.95
C ASP A 97 7.54 2.86 -9.10
N TYR A 98 6.63 2.63 -8.14
CA TYR A 98 5.26 3.14 -8.21
C TYR A 98 5.20 4.62 -7.85
N ASP A 99 6.03 5.08 -6.92
CA ASP A 99 6.22 6.51 -6.66
C ASP A 99 6.79 7.24 -7.89
N LYS A 100 7.69 6.59 -8.63
CA LYS A 100 8.23 7.13 -9.89
C LYS A 100 7.15 7.23 -10.97
N ILE A 101 6.31 6.20 -11.11
CA ILE A 101 5.13 6.23 -12.00
C ILE A 101 4.19 7.38 -11.60
N LEU A 102 3.96 7.60 -10.30
CA LEU A 102 3.15 8.70 -9.80
C LEU A 102 3.73 10.07 -10.18
N LEU A 103 5.03 10.29 -9.94
CA LEU A 103 5.70 11.53 -10.29
C LEU A 103 5.63 11.82 -11.80
N ASN A 104 5.90 10.81 -12.62
CA ASN A 104 5.79 10.94 -14.07
C ASN A 104 4.34 11.19 -14.52
N THR A 105 3.36 10.67 -13.80
CA THR A 105 1.95 10.94 -14.07
C THR A 105 1.61 12.40 -13.80
N PHE A 106 2.13 13.01 -12.72
CA PHE A 106 2.01 14.45 -12.51
C PHE A 106 2.62 15.24 -13.66
N ALA A 107 3.84 14.88 -14.08
CA ALA A 107 4.50 15.52 -15.20
C ALA A 107 3.66 15.41 -16.49
N TYR A 108 3.12 14.24 -16.78
CA TYR A 108 2.31 13.98 -17.97
C TYR A 108 0.99 14.75 -17.98
N VAL A 109 0.24 14.75 -16.87
CA VAL A 109 -1.09 15.36 -16.80
C VAL A 109 -1.02 16.89 -16.77
N TRP A 110 -0.03 17.47 -16.09
CA TRP A 110 0.05 18.92 -15.87
C TRP A 110 0.86 19.69 -16.91
N PHE A 111 1.88 19.06 -17.51
CA PHE A 111 2.74 19.74 -18.48
C PHE A 111 2.37 19.29 -19.89
N GLY A 112 1.73 20.18 -20.65
CA GLY A 112 1.25 19.93 -22.00
C GLY A 112 0.51 21.15 -22.52
N ASP A 113 0.21 21.21 -23.82
CA ASP A 113 -0.44 22.38 -24.42
C ASP A 113 -1.78 22.73 -23.77
N GLN A 114 -2.45 21.75 -23.17
CA GLN A 114 -3.68 21.95 -22.41
C GLN A 114 -3.51 22.97 -21.27
N MET A 115 -2.31 23.14 -20.70
CA MET A 115 -2.08 24.04 -19.56
C MET A 115 -2.23 25.52 -19.93
N PHE A 116 -2.10 25.83 -21.22
CA PHE A 116 -2.22 27.19 -21.73
C PHE A 116 -3.66 27.63 -21.98
N ASN A 117 -4.59 26.68 -22.03
CA ASN A 117 -6.02 26.96 -22.16
C ASN A 117 -6.55 27.69 -20.92
N ASP A 118 -7.36 28.72 -21.10
CA ASP A 118 -7.95 29.49 -19.99
C ASP A 118 -8.88 28.66 -19.10
N ASN A 119 -9.40 27.54 -19.62
CA ASN A 119 -10.20 26.58 -18.85
C ASN A 119 -9.37 25.59 -18.02
N PHE A 120 -8.04 25.58 -18.19
CA PHE A 120 -7.18 24.69 -17.44
C PHE A 120 -7.11 25.08 -15.96
N CYS A 121 -7.29 24.08 -15.10
CA CYS A 121 -7.03 24.20 -13.68
C CYS A 121 -6.47 22.87 -13.16
N PHE A 122 -5.58 22.93 -12.18
CA PHE A 122 -5.06 21.73 -11.51
C PHE A 122 -6.17 21.03 -10.72
N TYR A 123 -7.04 21.84 -10.12
CA TYR A 123 -8.27 21.46 -9.45
C TYR A 123 -9.23 22.66 -9.43
N LYS A 124 -10.50 22.45 -9.10
CA LYS A 124 -11.51 23.52 -9.02
C LYS A 124 -11.01 24.67 -8.13
N GLY A 125 -10.85 25.86 -8.72
CA GLY A 125 -10.32 27.04 -8.03
C GLY A 125 -8.80 27.22 -8.09
N TYR A 126 -8.05 26.18 -8.47
CA TYR A 126 -6.58 26.18 -8.61
C TYR A 126 -6.20 26.35 -10.08
N LYS A 127 -6.36 27.58 -10.58
CA LYS A 127 -5.94 27.97 -11.93
C LYS A 127 -4.47 28.39 -11.97
N ILE A 128 -3.94 28.53 -13.17
CA ILE A 128 -2.62 29.12 -13.40
C ILE A 128 -2.75 30.65 -13.39
N TYR A 129 -1.97 31.32 -12.54
CA TYR A 129 -1.84 32.78 -12.57
C TYR A 129 -0.67 33.20 -13.46
N ARG A 130 -0.81 34.36 -14.10
CA ARG A 130 0.15 34.91 -15.07
C ARG A 130 0.49 36.36 -14.72
N PHE A 131 0.90 36.60 -13.48
CA PHE A 131 1.30 37.95 -13.04
C PHE A 131 2.78 38.18 -13.29
N LYS A 132 3.14 39.42 -13.65
CA LYS A 132 4.54 39.86 -13.75
C LYS A 132 5.08 40.27 -12.38
N GLN A 133 4.27 40.89 -11.54
CA GLN A 133 4.68 41.31 -10.20
C GLN A 133 4.45 40.22 -9.17
N MET A 134 5.46 39.97 -8.34
CA MET A 134 5.38 38.98 -7.26
C MET A 134 4.31 39.33 -6.21
N ALA A 135 4.09 40.62 -5.95
CA ALA A 135 3.05 41.10 -5.02
C ALA A 135 1.64 40.63 -5.41
N ASP A 136 1.32 40.57 -6.70
CA ASP A 136 0.00 40.16 -7.19
C ASP A 136 -0.26 38.68 -6.91
N TYR A 137 0.78 37.82 -6.97
CA TYR A 137 0.65 36.42 -6.57
C TYR A 137 0.28 36.30 -5.09
N PHE A 138 0.90 37.08 -4.20
CA PHE A 138 0.57 37.06 -2.77
C PHE A 138 -0.87 37.49 -2.51
N VAL A 139 -1.31 38.59 -3.14
CA VAL A 139 -2.71 39.04 -3.04
C VAL A 139 -3.69 37.98 -3.55
N ALA A 140 -3.32 37.21 -4.58
CA ALA A 140 -4.14 36.10 -5.07
C ALA A 140 -4.13 34.91 -4.11
N PHE A 141 -2.98 34.56 -3.52
CA PHE A 141 -2.85 33.46 -2.56
C PHE A 141 -3.58 33.76 -1.24
N GLU A 142 -3.60 34.99 -0.77
CA GLU A 142 -4.35 35.40 0.43
C GLU A 142 -5.87 35.24 0.28
N LYS A 143 -6.37 35.29 -0.96
CA LYS A 143 -7.79 35.05 -1.27
C LYS A 143 -8.14 33.56 -1.35
N MET A 144 -7.15 32.66 -1.34
CA MET A 144 -7.38 31.22 -1.33
C MET A 144 -7.76 30.72 0.06
N ASN A 145 -8.37 29.55 0.12
CA ASN A 145 -8.67 28.91 1.39
C ASN A 145 -7.37 28.57 2.14
N PRO A 146 -7.32 28.75 3.47
CA PRO A 146 -6.14 28.41 4.27
C PRO A 146 -5.90 26.90 4.37
N THR A 147 -6.91 26.08 4.03
CA THR A 147 -6.83 24.63 4.01
C THR A 147 -7.22 24.14 2.62
N ASP A 148 -6.27 23.50 1.95
CA ASP A 148 -6.49 22.92 0.63
C ASP A 148 -7.19 21.55 0.75
N PRO A 149 -8.17 21.26 -0.11
CA PRO A 149 -8.81 19.94 -0.12
C PRO A 149 -7.86 18.89 -0.73
N PRO A 150 -7.92 17.60 -0.30
CA PRO A 150 -7.08 16.53 -0.86
C PRO A 150 -7.10 16.40 -2.39
N GLN A 151 -8.23 16.78 -3.01
CA GLN A 151 -8.41 16.78 -4.46
C GLN A 151 -7.47 17.75 -5.19
N ALA A 152 -7.02 18.83 -4.55
CA ALA A 152 -5.99 19.72 -5.11
C ALA A 152 -4.66 18.98 -5.31
N TYR A 153 -4.42 17.92 -4.53
CA TYR A 153 -3.25 17.05 -4.63
C TYR A 153 -3.50 15.80 -5.48
N GLY A 154 -4.66 15.68 -6.14
CA GLY A 154 -5.05 14.50 -6.92
C GLY A 154 -5.68 13.37 -6.10
N LEU A 155 -5.92 13.55 -4.80
CA LEU A 155 -6.47 12.51 -3.92
C LEU A 155 -7.99 12.58 -3.79
N HIS A 156 -8.61 11.53 -3.25
CA HIS A 156 -10.03 11.54 -2.87
C HIS A 156 -10.22 12.27 -1.52
N PRO A 157 -11.37 12.94 -1.25
CA PRO A 157 -11.66 13.59 0.04
C PRO A 157 -11.40 12.72 1.28
N ASN A 158 -11.60 11.40 1.14
CA ASN A 158 -11.37 10.42 2.22
C ASN A 158 -9.92 10.41 2.73
N ALA A 159 -8.95 10.89 1.94
CA ALA A 159 -7.56 10.97 2.36
C ALA A 159 -7.37 11.88 3.59
N ASP A 160 -8.21 12.91 3.75
CA ASP A 160 -8.18 13.78 4.94
C ASP A 160 -8.59 13.01 6.21
N ILE A 161 -9.59 12.13 6.12
CA ILE A 161 -9.99 11.26 7.23
C ILE A 161 -8.84 10.36 7.65
N THR A 162 -8.15 9.74 6.68
CA THR A 162 -6.98 8.90 6.94
C THR A 162 -5.85 9.70 7.59
N TYR A 163 -5.57 10.92 7.08
CA TYR A 163 -4.56 11.81 7.65
C TYR A 163 -4.86 12.16 9.11
N GLN A 164 -6.08 12.64 9.40
CA GLN A 164 -6.51 13.01 10.75
C GLN A 164 -6.50 11.81 11.70
N THR A 165 -6.91 10.64 11.22
CA THR A 165 -6.89 9.39 12.00
C THR A 165 -5.46 9.02 12.39
N ASN A 166 -4.52 9.03 11.44
CA ASN A 166 -3.13 8.71 11.70
C ASN A 166 -2.48 9.71 12.67
N MET A 167 -2.73 11.01 12.48
CA MET A 167 -2.24 12.05 13.38
C MET A 167 -2.75 11.85 14.82
N THR A 168 -4.04 11.54 14.96
CA THR A 168 -4.67 11.28 16.26
C THR A 168 -4.06 10.04 16.92
N GLN A 169 -3.87 8.96 16.16
CA GLN A 169 -3.23 7.74 16.67
C GLN A 169 -1.81 8.01 17.15
N THR A 170 -0.99 8.72 16.37
CA THR A 170 0.38 9.09 16.78
C THR A 170 0.36 9.89 18.08
N MET A 171 -0.54 10.88 18.20
CA MET A 171 -0.70 11.66 19.43
C MET A 171 -1.06 10.79 20.64
N LEU A 172 -2.03 9.88 20.49
CA LEU A 172 -2.44 8.95 21.56
C LEU A 172 -1.30 8.00 21.96
N TYR A 173 -0.55 7.46 20.99
CA TYR A 173 0.63 6.63 21.27
C TYR A 173 1.70 7.39 22.04
N THR A 174 1.96 8.65 21.67
CA THR A 174 2.90 9.50 22.41
C THR A 174 2.44 9.72 23.85
N ILE A 175 1.15 9.99 24.08
CA ILE A 175 0.59 10.14 25.42
C ILE A 175 0.76 8.85 26.25
N LEU A 176 0.37 7.70 25.70
CA LEU A 176 0.55 6.40 26.35
C LEU A 176 2.01 6.10 26.69
N SER A 177 2.95 6.46 25.81
CA SER A 177 4.38 6.21 26.01
C SER A 177 5.01 7.02 27.15
N ILE A 178 4.42 8.17 27.49
CA ILE A 178 4.93 9.08 28.54
C ILE A 178 4.22 8.81 29.88
N GLN A 179 3.12 8.05 29.88
CA GLN A 179 2.36 7.75 31.09
C GLN A 179 3.19 6.95 32.10
N PRO A 180 3.21 7.32 33.40
CA PRO A 180 3.93 6.56 34.42
C PRO A 180 3.39 5.13 34.53
N LYS A 181 4.25 4.14 34.28
CA LYS A 181 3.87 2.70 34.34
C LYS A 181 3.66 2.18 35.76
N SER A 182 4.06 2.97 36.76
CA SER A 182 3.86 2.68 38.19
C SER A 182 2.85 3.66 38.79
N SER A 183 1.57 3.32 38.78
CA SER A 183 0.61 3.97 39.66
C SER A 183 0.68 3.28 41.02
N GLY A 184 1.36 3.92 41.97
CA GLY A 184 1.32 3.49 43.37
C GLY A 184 -0.08 3.66 43.93
N GLY A 185 -0.70 2.57 44.40
CA GLY A 185 -1.84 2.59 45.30
C GLY A 185 -3.22 2.50 44.63
N GLY A 186 -3.71 1.28 44.45
CA GLY A 186 -5.13 1.00 44.22
C GLY A 186 -5.37 -0.51 44.29
N GLY A 187 -6.30 -0.97 45.13
CA GLY A 187 -6.63 -2.38 45.38
C GLY A 187 -7.32 -3.10 44.21
N GLY A 188 -6.91 -2.81 42.97
CA GLY A 188 -7.33 -3.50 41.76
C GLY A 188 -6.47 -4.73 41.48
N GLU A 189 -6.85 -5.47 40.44
CA GLU A 189 -6.07 -6.59 39.93
C GLU A 189 -4.64 -6.13 39.54
N THR A 190 -3.63 -6.91 39.92
CA THR A 190 -2.25 -6.60 39.54
C THR A 190 -2.05 -6.78 38.03
N ARG A 191 -1.08 -6.06 37.49
CA ARG A 191 -0.70 -6.17 36.08
C ARG A 191 -0.40 -7.62 35.68
N GLU A 192 0.33 -8.30 36.55
CA GLU A 192 0.73 -9.70 36.40
C GLU A 192 -0.48 -10.63 36.38
N ALA A 193 -1.46 -10.44 37.28
CA ALA A 193 -2.66 -11.27 37.32
C ALA A 193 -3.54 -11.10 36.06
N SER A 194 -3.69 -9.86 35.57
CA SER A 194 -4.41 -9.58 34.32
C SER A 194 -3.74 -10.25 33.11
N VAL A 195 -2.41 -10.10 32.98
CA VAL A 195 -1.63 -10.74 31.92
C VAL A 195 -1.68 -12.26 32.03
N ALA A 196 -1.58 -12.83 33.23
CA ALA A 196 -1.66 -14.27 33.44
C ALA A 196 -3.00 -14.84 32.95
N ARG A 197 -4.12 -14.16 33.25
CA ARG A 197 -5.43 -14.57 32.75
C ARG A 197 -5.50 -14.54 31.22
N GLN A 198 -5.02 -13.47 30.60
CA GLN A 198 -4.97 -13.35 29.13
C GLN A 198 -4.08 -14.42 28.50
N ALA A 199 -2.91 -14.65 29.08
CA ALA A 199 -1.96 -15.66 28.62
C ALA A 199 -2.55 -17.08 28.72
N ALA A 200 -3.25 -17.40 29.81
CA ALA A 200 -3.93 -18.69 30.00
C ALA A 200 -5.06 -18.89 28.98
N ASP A 201 -5.90 -17.86 28.74
CA ASP A 201 -6.97 -17.93 27.74
C ASP A 201 -6.40 -18.11 26.31
N MET A 202 -5.41 -17.31 25.93
CA MET A 202 -4.72 -17.47 24.64
C MET A 202 -4.11 -18.86 24.51
N LEU A 203 -3.39 -19.33 25.53
CA LEU A 203 -2.73 -20.63 25.53
C LEU A 203 -3.73 -21.79 25.33
N SER A 204 -4.93 -21.68 25.90
CA SER A 204 -6.00 -22.68 25.72
C SER A 204 -6.51 -22.76 24.26
N LYS A 205 -6.37 -21.66 23.50
CA LYS A 205 -6.82 -21.52 22.12
C LYS A 205 -5.71 -21.70 21.09
N VAL A 206 -4.43 -21.70 21.51
CA VAL A 206 -3.29 -21.92 20.61
C VAL A 206 -3.48 -23.27 19.92
N PRO A 207 -3.43 -23.34 18.57
CA PRO A 207 -3.60 -24.60 17.86
C PRO A 207 -2.58 -25.68 18.26
N PRO A 208 -2.92 -26.97 18.14
CA PRO A 208 -1.96 -28.04 18.35
C PRO A 208 -0.84 -28.01 17.30
N ASP A 209 0.30 -28.60 17.64
CA ASP A 209 1.41 -28.76 16.70
C ASP A 209 1.04 -29.68 15.54
N TYR A 210 1.64 -29.40 14.38
CA TYR A 210 1.61 -30.27 13.22
C TYR A 210 2.54 -31.46 13.45
N ASP A 211 2.02 -32.68 13.31
CA ASP A 211 2.86 -33.87 13.25
C ASP A 211 3.58 -33.94 11.88
N PRO A 212 4.92 -33.86 11.84
CA PRO A 212 5.67 -33.91 10.58
C PRO A 212 5.43 -35.18 9.78
N TYR A 213 5.19 -36.32 10.44
CA TYR A 213 4.93 -37.59 9.77
C TYR A 213 3.55 -37.59 9.13
N GLU A 214 2.53 -37.18 9.87
CA GLU A 214 1.16 -37.11 9.37
C GLU A 214 1.05 -36.13 8.19
N VAL A 215 1.61 -34.93 8.32
CA VAL A 215 1.61 -33.92 7.25
C VAL A 215 2.31 -34.44 5.99
N LYS A 216 3.45 -35.12 6.15
CA LYS A 216 4.17 -35.69 5.01
C LYS A 216 3.37 -36.76 4.29
N GLU A 217 2.69 -37.66 5.01
CA GLU A 217 1.82 -38.68 4.40
C GLU A 217 0.63 -38.05 3.68
N ARG A 218 -0.02 -37.04 4.27
CA ARG A 218 -1.12 -36.31 3.61
C ARG A 218 -0.67 -35.63 2.31
N LEU A 219 0.48 -34.95 2.33
CA LEU A 219 1.04 -34.30 1.14
C LEU A 219 1.43 -35.30 0.05
N LYS A 220 1.86 -36.52 0.39
CA LYS A 220 2.09 -37.60 -0.59
C LYS A 220 0.79 -37.98 -1.29
N LEU A 221 -0.29 -38.18 -0.54
CA LEU A 221 -1.61 -38.53 -1.09
C LEU A 221 -2.16 -37.44 -2.03
N MET A 222 -1.89 -36.17 -1.74
CA MET A 222 -2.30 -35.03 -2.59
C MET A 222 -1.41 -34.82 -3.82
N GLY A 223 -0.30 -35.55 -3.94
CA GLY A 223 0.74 -35.33 -4.95
C GLY A 223 1.83 -34.38 -4.46
N ILE A 224 2.86 -34.92 -3.83
CA ILE A 224 3.94 -34.16 -3.19
C ILE A 224 4.75 -33.28 -4.15
N LEU A 225 4.74 -33.60 -5.45
CA LEU A 225 5.45 -32.86 -6.49
C LEU A 225 4.62 -31.71 -7.09
N ASN A 226 3.34 -31.60 -6.72
CA ASN A 226 2.48 -30.51 -7.18
C ASN A 226 2.96 -29.20 -6.56
N PRO A 227 3.21 -28.14 -7.38
CA PRO A 227 3.80 -26.89 -6.89
C PRO A 227 3.06 -26.27 -5.70
N LEU A 228 1.72 -26.28 -5.74
CA LEU A 228 0.90 -25.74 -4.64
C LEU A 228 1.02 -26.56 -3.34
N ASN A 229 1.22 -27.88 -3.42
CA ASN A 229 1.42 -28.72 -2.23
C ASN A 229 2.81 -28.50 -1.63
N ILE A 230 3.83 -28.27 -2.47
CA ILE A 230 5.17 -27.86 -2.02
C ILE A 230 5.08 -26.51 -1.30
N PHE A 231 4.34 -25.56 -1.87
CA PHE A 231 4.08 -24.27 -1.25
C PHE A 231 3.36 -24.41 0.10
N LEU A 232 2.27 -25.18 0.16
CA LEU A 232 1.52 -25.44 1.40
C LEU A 232 2.43 -25.98 2.51
N ARG A 233 3.30 -26.95 2.18
CA ARG A 233 4.26 -27.50 3.15
C ARG A 233 5.15 -26.42 3.77
N GLN A 234 5.73 -25.55 2.95
CA GLN A 234 6.62 -24.48 3.42
C GLN A 234 5.89 -23.48 4.33
N GLU A 235 4.62 -23.17 4.00
CA GLU A 235 3.78 -22.30 4.81
C GLU A 235 3.40 -22.95 6.14
N MET A 236 3.09 -24.26 6.15
CA MET A 236 2.83 -25.02 7.37
C MET A 236 4.06 -25.11 8.27
N ASP A 237 5.26 -25.33 7.71
CA ASP A 237 6.52 -25.35 8.48
C ASP A 237 6.77 -23.99 9.16
N ARG A 238 6.49 -22.88 8.45
CA ARG A 238 6.55 -21.52 9.04
C ARG A 238 5.50 -21.32 10.13
N MET A 239 4.26 -21.73 9.87
CA MET A 239 3.16 -21.63 10.82
C MET A 239 3.48 -22.41 12.12
N GLN A 240 4.06 -23.60 12.00
CA GLN A 240 4.49 -24.43 13.12
C GLN A 240 5.50 -23.72 14.02
N ASN A 241 6.46 -23.00 13.42
CA ASN A 241 7.44 -22.22 14.19
C ASN A 241 6.77 -21.11 15.00
N VAL A 242 5.80 -20.40 14.42
CA VAL A 242 5.05 -19.35 15.12
C VAL A 242 4.20 -19.94 16.25
N ILE A 243 3.46 -21.02 15.99
CA ILE A 243 2.64 -21.70 17.01
C ILE A 243 3.52 -22.15 18.18
N LYS A 244 4.66 -22.78 17.91
CA LYS A 244 5.60 -23.22 18.94
C LYS A 244 6.15 -22.06 19.74
N LEU A 245 6.55 -20.98 19.08
CA LEU A 245 7.07 -19.77 19.73
C LEU A 245 6.03 -19.18 20.69
N VAL A 246 4.80 -18.94 20.23
CA VAL A 246 3.71 -18.40 21.06
C VAL A 246 3.47 -19.31 22.26
N ARG A 247 3.37 -20.62 22.03
CA ARG A 247 3.08 -21.58 23.10
C ARG A 247 4.15 -21.58 24.19
N VAL A 248 5.42 -21.56 23.78
CA VAL A 248 6.57 -21.50 24.72
C VAL A 248 6.54 -20.18 25.47
N THR A 249 6.44 -19.04 24.78
CA THR A 249 6.38 -17.72 25.43
C THR A 249 5.25 -17.63 26.45
N LEU A 250 4.04 -18.08 26.12
CA LEU A 250 2.89 -18.01 27.04
C LEU A 250 3.06 -18.92 28.26
N ARG A 251 3.59 -20.14 28.09
CA ARG A 251 3.86 -21.06 29.21
C ARG A 251 4.94 -20.51 30.14
N ASP A 252 6.05 -20.07 29.57
CA ASP A 252 7.16 -19.52 30.33
C ASP A 252 6.73 -18.24 31.05
N LEU A 253 5.91 -17.39 30.41
CA LEU A 253 5.35 -16.20 31.04
C LEU A 253 4.52 -16.52 32.28
N LEU A 254 3.64 -17.53 32.21
CA LEU A 254 2.85 -17.98 33.35
C LEU A 254 3.73 -18.49 34.49
N LEU A 255 4.72 -19.35 34.17
CA LEU A 255 5.67 -19.87 35.16
C LEU A 255 6.53 -18.76 35.78
N ALA A 256 6.86 -17.71 35.02
CA ALA A 256 7.64 -16.58 35.50
C ALA A 256 6.81 -15.69 36.44
N ILE A 257 5.53 -15.49 36.15
CA ILE A 257 4.59 -14.77 37.01
C ILE A 257 4.37 -15.51 38.33
N GLU A 258 4.30 -16.85 38.29
CA GLU A 258 4.23 -17.71 39.48
C GLU A 258 5.53 -17.75 40.29
N GLY A 259 6.64 -17.24 39.73
CA GLY A 259 7.96 -17.27 40.37
C GLY A 259 8.72 -18.59 40.24
N THR A 260 8.23 -19.52 39.40
CA THR A 260 8.89 -20.81 39.14
C THR A 260 10.12 -20.66 38.25
N ILE A 261 10.08 -19.75 37.28
CA ILE A 261 11.23 -19.44 36.41
C ILE A 261 11.61 -17.96 36.50
N ILE A 262 12.84 -17.62 36.12
CA ILE A 262 13.35 -16.25 36.16
C ILE A 262 12.73 -15.42 35.04
N MET A 263 12.18 -14.26 35.40
CA MET A 263 11.69 -13.25 34.46
C MET A 263 12.86 -12.62 33.68
N ASN A 264 13.12 -13.11 32.47
CA ASN A 264 14.11 -12.55 31.56
C ASN A 264 13.57 -11.32 30.80
N GLU A 265 14.44 -10.67 30.02
CA GLU A 265 14.08 -9.47 29.25
C GLU A 265 12.95 -9.71 28.23
N ALA A 266 12.97 -10.86 27.55
CA ALA A 266 11.95 -11.21 26.55
C ALA A 266 10.57 -11.48 27.18
N LEU A 267 10.53 -12.11 28.35
CA LEU A 267 9.29 -12.35 29.09
C LEU A 267 8.75 -11.06 29.70
N ARG A 268 9.64 -10.16 30.14
CA ARG A 268 9.24 -8.82 30.61
C ARG A 268 8.66 -7.98 29.48
N ASP A 269 9.28 -7.99 28.29
CA ASP A 269 8.70 -7.37 27.08
C ASP A 269 7.34 -7.98 26.75
N ALA A 270 7.22 -9.30 26.77
CA ALA A 270 5.95 -9.97 26.49
C ALA A 270 4.86 -9.60 27.50
N LEU A 271 5.18 -9.56 28.80
CA LEU A 271 4.28 -9.10 29.85
C LEU A 271 3.81 -7.67 29.57
N ASP A 272 4.76 -6.79 29.26
CA ASP A 272 4.48 -5.39 29.00
C ASP A 272 3.58 -5.19 27.80
N MET A 273 3.93 -5.81 26.68
CA MET A 273 3.19 -5.71 25.42
C MET A 273 1.79 -6.33 25.53
N ILE A 274 1.65 -7.51 26.15
CA ILE A 274 0.33 -8.13 26.35
C ILE A 274 -0.57 -7.23 27.20
N TYR A 275 -0.03 -6.65 28.28
CA TYR A 275 -0.79 -5.72 29.11
C TYR A 275 -1.25 -4.49 28.34
N ASP A 276 -0.36 -3.93 27.49
CA ASP A 276 -0.65 -2.77 26.65
C ASP A 276 -1.48 -3.14 25.39
N ALA A 277 -2.00 -4.37 25.29
CA ALA A 277 -2.75 -4.92 24.16
C ALA A 277 -1.99 -4.93 22.80
N MET A 278 -0.66 -4.93 22.87
CA MET A 278 0.27 -4.92 21.75
C MET A 278 0.89 -6.30 21.51
N VAL A 279 1.41 -6.53 20.30
CA VAL A 279 2.07 -7.79 19.94
C VAL A 279 3.52 -7.80 20.47
N PRO A 280 3.92 -8.81 21.28
CA PRO A 280 5.29 -8.99 21.75
C PRO A 280 6.35 -8.91 20.64
N VAL A 281 7.50 -8.29 20.92
CA VAL A 281 8.56 -8.08 19.92
C VAL A 281 9.05 -9.41 19.34
N VAL A 282 9.21 -10.41 20.19
CA VAL A 282 9.67 -11.76 19.81
C VAL A 282 8.76 -12.43 18.78
N TRP A 283 7.45 -12.20 18.83
CA TRP A 283 6.50 -12.81 17.88
C TRP A 283 6.58 -12.14 16.51
N ARG A 284 6.82 -10.82 16.46
CA ARG A 284 6.85 -10.05 15.21
C ARG A 284 7.95 -10.49 14.24
N ARG A 285 9.09 -10.98 14.75
CA ARG A 285 10.25 -11.37 13.90
C ARG A 285 9.97 -12.57 12.99
N GLY A 286 9.06 -13.46 13.38
CA GLY A 286 8.71 -14.68 12.63
C GLY A 286 7.28 -14.71 12.08
N SER A 287 6.50 -13.64 12.25
CA SER A 287 5.08 -13.60 11.93
C SER A 287 4.70 -12.39 11.07
N TRP A 288 3.55 -11.77 11.33
CA TRP A 288 3.02 -10.60 10.64
C TRP A 288 2.82 -9.44 11.62
N LEU A 289 2.68 -8.25 11.05
CA LEU A 289 2.28 -7.05 11.77
C LEU A 289 0.77 -7.05 11.95
N SER A 290 0.29 -6.58 13.09
CA SER A 290 -1.13 -6.38 13.38
C SER A 290 -1.27 -5.21 14.35
N SER A 291 -2.43 -4.56 14.36
CA SER A 291 -2.70 -3.37 15.18
C SER A 291 -2.86 -3.66 16.67
N SER A 292 -3.30 -4.86 17.04
CA SER A 292 -3.42 -5.30 18.43
C SER A 292 -3.12 -6.79 18.57
N ILE A 293 -2.84 -7.23 19.80
CA ILE A 293 -2.66 -8.65 20.10
C ILE A 293 -3.92 -9.48 19.79
N GLY A 294 -5.12 -8.91 20.00
CA GLY A 294 -6.38 -9.59 19.71
C GLY A 294 -6.57 -9.86 18.21
N PHE A 295 -6.31 -8.87 17.36
CA PHE A 295 -6.34 -9.07 15.91
C PHE A 295 -5.26 -10.03 15.46
N TRP A 296 -4.04 -9.88 15.99
CA TRP A 296 -2.93 -10.77 15.67
C TRP A 296 -3.27 -12.23 15.99
N PHE A 297 -3.86 -12.49 17.16
CA PHE A 297 -4.22 -13.85 17.58
C PHE A 297 -5.38 -14.41 16.76
N THR A 298 -6.36 -13.58 16.39
CA THR A 298 -7.44 -13.99 15.47
C THR A 298 -6.88 -14.40 14.11
N GLU A 299 -5.96 -13.60 13.55
CA GLU A 299 -5.27 -13.95 12.30
C GLU A 299 -4.46 -15.24 12.43
N LEU A 300 -3.83 -15.52 13.59
CA LEU A 300 -3.10 -16.76 13.84
C LEU A 300 -4.04 -17.97 13.69
N LEU A 301 -5.24 -17.89 14.29
CA LEU A 301 -6.23 -18.95 14.21
C LEU A 301 -6.77 -19.13 12.79
N GLU A 302 -7.10 -18.05 12.09
CA GLU A 302 -7.64 -18.09 10.72
C GLU A 302 -6.61 -18.61 9.70
N ARG A 303 -5.35 -18.15 9.81
CA ARG A 303 -4.23 -18.67 8.98
C ARG A 303 -4.05 -20.17 9.20
N ASN A 304 -4.02 -20.60 10.45
CA ASN A 304 -3.91 -22.00 10.79
C ASN A 304 -5.08 -22.83 10.25
N ALA A 305 -6.30 -22.31 10.37
CA ALA A 305 -7.50 -22.97 9.88
C ALA A 305 -7.44 -23.18 8.37
N GLN A 306 -6.99 -22.18 7.60
CA GLN A 306 -6.78 -22.32 6.16
C GLN A 306 -5.78 -23.44 5.82
N PHE A 307 -4.60 -23.45 6.45
CA PHE A 307 -3.57 -24.47 6.16
C PHE A 307 -3.99 -25.87 6.59
N ARG A 308 -4.61 -25.98 7.77
CA ARG A 308 -5.07 -27.25 8.31
C ARG A 308 -6.21 -27.82 7.46
N ALA A 309 -7.21 -27.01 7.10
CA ALA A 309 -8.29 -27.46 6.22
C ALA A 309 -7.76 -27.89 4.84
N TRP A 310 -6.78 -27.15 4.29
CA TRP A 310 -6.16 -27.51 3.02
C TRP A 310 -5.45 -28.88 3.10
N CYS A 311 -4.60 -29.10 4.10
CA CYS A 311 -3.82 -30.34 4.21
C CYS A 311 -4.66 -31.56 4.62
N PHE A 312 -5.61 -31.39 5.54
CA PHE A 312 -6.31 -32.50 6.19
C PHE A 312 -7.71 -32.77 5.65
N THR A 313 -8.31 -31.82 4.93
CA THR A 313 -9.66 -31.98 4.34
C THR A 313 -9.57 -32.03 2.82
N SER A 314 -9.26 -30.90 2.19
CA SER A 314 -9.17 -30.79 0.72
C SER A 314 -8.62 -29.44 0.29
N LYS A 315 -8.11 -29.35 -0.95
CA LYS A 315 -7.74 -28.07 -1.58
C LYS A 315 -8.94 -27.09 -1.56
N PRO A 316 -8.79 -25.87 -1.00
CA PRO A 316 -9.84 -24.86 -1.02
C PRO A 316 -10.26 -24.47 -2.44
N SER A 317 -11.54 -24.15 -2.63
CA SER A 317 -12.07 -23.60 -3.89
C SER A 317 -11.63 -22.15 -4.13
N SER A 318 -11.36 -21.42 -3.06
CA SER A 318 -10.82 -20.06 -3.08
C SER A 318 -9.86 -19.85 -1.91
N PHE A 319 -8.89 -18.96 -2.10
CA PHE A 319 -7.76 -18.77 -1.18
C PHE A 319 -7.76 -17.36 -0.58
N TRP A 320 -7.57 -17.29 0.75
CA TRP A 320 -7.36 -16.04 1.46
C TRP A 320 -5.89 -15.63 1.30
N MET A 321 -5.62 -14.70 0.38
CA MET A 321 -4.25 -14.36 -0.01
C MET A 321 -3.47 -13.69 1.12
N THR A 322 -4.14 -12.89 1.96
CA THR A 322 -3.62 -12.34 3.23
C THR A 322 -3.08 -13.40 4.16
N GLY A 323 -3.69 -14.59 4.17
CA GLY A 323 -3.40 -15.67 5.11
C GLY A 323 -2.01 -16.28 4.89
N PHE A 324 -1.43 -16.11 3.71
CA PHE A 324 -0.10 -16.60 3.40
C PHE A 324 1.01 -15.72 4.01
N PHE A 325 2.06 -16.37 4.50
CA PHE A 325 3.34 -15.74 4.79
C PHE A 325 3.97 -15.22 3.50
N ASN A 326 3.94 -16.03 2.43
CA ASN A 326 4.49 -15.68 1.10
C ASN A 326 3.44 -15.74 -0.05
N PRO A 327 2.62 -14.69 -0.23
CA PRO A 327 1.65 -14.62 -1.34
C PRO A 327 2.29 -14.66 -2.74
N GLN A 328 3.50 -14.14 -2.92
CA GLN A 328 4.22 -14.21 -4.20
C GLN A 328 4.59 -15.65 -4.57
N GLY A 329 5.05 -16.42 -3.56
CA GLY A 329 5.31 -17.86 -3.69
C GLY A 329 4.06 -18.64 -4.09
N PHE A 330 2.90 -18.29 -3.52
CA PHE A 330 1.61 -18.87 -3.90
C PHE A 330 1.30 -18.66 -5.39
N LEU A 331 1.40 -17.41 -5.87
CA LEU A 331 1.15 -17.09 -7.27
C LEU A 331 2.15 -17.76 -8.22
N THR A 332 3.40 -17.89 -7.79
CA THR A 332 4.44 -18.61 -8.55
C THR A 332 4.13 -20.10 -8.64
N ALA A 333 3.69 -20.72 -7.54
CA ALA A 333 3.30 -22.11 -7.51
C ALA A 333 2.05 -22.37 -8.38
N MET A 334 1.06 -21.48 -8.34
CA MET A 334 -0.08 -21.53 -9.25
C MET A 334 0.37 -21.45 -10.71
N ARG A 335 1.27 -20.50 -11.04
CA ARG A 335 1.81 -20.36 -12.39
C ARG A 335 2.52 -21.64 -12.85
N GLN A 336 3.32 -22.26 -11.99
CA GLN A 336 3.99 -23.53 -12.29
C GLN A 336 2.99 -24.68 -12.50
N GLU A 337 1.90 -24.74 -11.73
CA GLU A 337 0.84 -25.74 -11.89
C GLU A 337 0.18 -25.59 -13.28
N VAL A 338 -0.17 -24.36 -13.66
CA VAL A 338 -0.73 -24.02 -14.98
C VAL A 338 0.23 -24.37 -16.13
N THR A 339 1.50 -23.97 -16.01
CA THR A 339 2.52 -24.28 -17.02
C THR A 339 2.69 -25.79 -17.21
N ARG A 340 2.67 -26.59 -16.12
CA ARG A 340 2.82 -28.05 -16.19
C ARG A 340 1.58 -28.74 -16.80
N ALA A 341 0.40 -28.15 -16.66
CA ALA A 341 -0.82 -28.66 -17.28
C ALA A 341 -0.82 -28.48 -18.81
N HIS A 342 -0.06 -27.50 -19.33
CA HIS A 342 0.01 -27.18 -20.76
C HIS A 342 1.30 -27.67 -21.41
N LYS A 343 1.17 -28.64 -22.33
CA LYS A 343 2.32 -29.16 -23.08
C LYS A 343 2.95 -28.06 -23.94
N GLY A 344 4.26 -27.88 -23.81
CA GLY A 344 5.04 -26.92 -24.60
C GLY A 344 5.11 -25.51 -24.02
N TRP A 345 4.45 -25.22 -22.89
CA TRP A 345 4.60 -23.92 -22.22
C TRP A 345 5.90 -23.87 -21.41
N ALA A 346 6.68 -22.81 -21.60
CA ALA A 346 7.83 -22.50 -20.78
C ALA A 346 7.47 -21.44 -19.73
N LEU A 347 7.98 -21.58 -18.50
CA LEU A 347 7.56 -20.76 -17.35
C LEU A 347 7.86 -19.25 -17.53
N ASP A 348 8.91 -18.93 -18.28
CA ASP A 348 9.35 -17.57 -18.64
C ASP A 348 8.36 -16.86 -19.58
N GLN A 349 7.67 -17.62 -20.43
CA GLN A 349 6.67 -17.11 -21.39
C GLN A 349 5.24 -17.07 -20.82
N VAL A 350 5.07 -17.52 -19.58
CA VAL A 350 3.77 -17.56 -18.90
C VAL A 350 3.63 -16.33 -17.99
N VAL A 351 2.61 -15.52 -18.26
CA VAL A 351 2.34 -14.26 -17.58
C VAL A 351 1.03 -14.36 -16.80
N LEU A 352 1.00 -13.77 -15.60
CA LEU A 352 -0.23 -13.69 -14.80
C LEU A 352 -1.29 -12.86 -15.52
N HIS A 353 -2.52 -13.32 -15.44
CA HIS A 353 -3.72 -12.61 -15.86
C HIS A 353 -4.75 -12.69 -14.75
N ASN A 354 -5.61 -11.68 -14.67
CA ASN A 354 -6.70 -11.68 -13.72
C ASN A 354 -8.03 -11.31 -14.38
N THR A 355 -9.11 -11.70 -13.73
CA THR A 355 -10.46 -11.25 -14.03
C THR A 355 -11.21 -11.08 -12.71
N VAL A 356 -11.75 -9.89 -12.49
CA VAL A 356 -12.56 -9.64 -11.30
C VAL A 356 -13.97 -10.17 -11.56
N THR A 357 -14.40 -11.12 -10.73
CA THR A 357 -15.73 -11.72 -10.84
C THR A 357 -16.78 -10.83 -10.16
N LYS A 358 -18.06 -11.19 -10.28
CA LYS A 358 -19.14 -10.55 -9.50
C LYS A 358 -19.46 -11.30 -8.21
N LEU A 359 -18.81 -12.46 -7.99
CA LEU A 359 -19.12 -13.37 -6.90
C LEU A 359 -18.48 -12.91 -5.60
N LEU A 360 -19.21 -13.07 -4.51
CA LEU A 360 -18.70 -13.00 -3.15
C LEU A 360 -18.15 -14.36 -2.71
N PHE A 361 -17.32 -14.35 -1.66
CA PHE A 361 -16.70 -15.56 -1.10
C PHE A 361 -17.72 -16.67 -0.80
N GLU A 362 -18.85 -16.30 -0.20
CA GLU A 362 -19.91 -17.23 0.21
C GLU A 362 -20.64 -17.89 -0.99
N GLU A 363 -20.54 -17.30 -2.17
CA GLU A 363 -21.24 -17.76 -3.38
C GLU A 363 -20.40 -18.77 -4.20
N VAL A 364 -19.15 -19.02 -3.80
CA VAL A 364 -18.23 -19.93 -4.51
C VAL A 364 -18.59 -21.37 -4.23
N LYS A 365 -19.07 -22.06 -5.26
CA LYS A 365 -19.39 -23.49 -5.18
C LYS A 365 -18.23 -24.41 -5.56
N GLY A 366 -17.24 -23.92 -6.30
CA GLY A 366 -16.12 -24.70 -6.81
C GLY A 366 -14.94 -23.83 -7.24
N GLY A 367 -13.78 -24.44 -7.38
CA GLY A 367 -12.58 -23.76 -7.90
C GLY A 367 -12.67 -23.49 -9.41
N PRO A 368 -11.84 -22.58 -9.94
CA PRO A 368 -11.80 -22.33 -11.37
C PRO A 368 -11.21 -23.54 -12.12
N PRO A 369 -11.53 -23.73 -13.42
CA PRO A 369 -10.90 -24.76 -14.25
C PRO A 369 -9.38 -24.63 -14.31
N GLU A 370 -8.89 -23.39 -14.29
CA GLU A 370 -7.47 -23.05 -14.33
C GLU A 370 -7.17 -21.88 -13.40
N GLY A 371 -6.01 -21.89 -12.76
CA GLY A 371 -5.60 -20.84 -11.83
C GLY A 371 -6.29 -20.96 -10.48
N VAL A 372 -6.53 -19.83 -9.84
CA VAL A 372 -7.03 -19.76 -8.45
C VAL A 372 -8.02 -18.61 -8.27
N TYR A 373 -9.02 -18.81 -7.41
CA TYR A 373 -9.85 -17.74 -6.89
C TYR A 373 -9.23 -17.17 -5.62
N VAL A 374 -9.11 -15.84 -5.57
CA VAL A 374 -8.54 -15.11 -4.44
C VAL A 374 -9.61 -14.20 -3.84
N TYR A 375 -9.70 -14.20 -2.51
CA TYR A 375 -10.59 -13.32 -1.76
C TYR A 375 -9.86 -12.58 -0.63
N GLY A 376 -10.55 -11.59 -0.05
CA GLY A 376 -10.04 -10.79 1.06
C GLY A 376 -9.08 -9.69 0.61
N LEU A 377 -9.28 -9.13 -0.59
CA LEU A 377 -8.54 -7.95 -1.06
C LEU A 377 -9.41 -6.71 -0.89
N TYR A 378 -8.81 -5.61 -0.47
CA TYR A 378 -9.45 -4.33 -0.24
C TYR A 378 -8.90 -3.30 -1.22
N MET A 379 -9.79 -2.54 -1.85
CA MET A 379 -9.39 -1.39 -2.65
C MET A 379 -9.23 -0.16 -1.77
N ASP A 380 -8.08 0.49 -1.89
CA ASP A 380 -7.73 1.75 -1.24
C ASP A 380 -7.49 2.83 -2.30
N GLY A 381 -7.80 4.09 -2.00
CA GLY A 381 -7.74 5.21 -2.93
C GLY A 381 -8.80 5.21 -4.05
N ALA A 382 -9.60 4.15 -4.16
CA ALA A 382 -10.71 4.03 -5.11
C ALA A 382 -11.83 3.13 -4.56
N GLY A 383 -12.99 3.14 -5.24
CA GLY A 383 -14.10 2.23 -5.04
C GLY A 383 -14.20 1.17 -6.13
N TRP A 384 -15.10 0.21 -5.93
CA TRP A 384 -15.39 -0.83 -6.91
C TRP A 384 -16.88 -0.88 -7.24
N ASP A 385 -17.22 -0.67 -8.51
CA ASP A 385 -18.57 -0.84 -9.03
C ASP A 385 -18.81 -2.32 -9.36
N ARG A 386 -19.44 -3.03 -8.42
CA ARG A 386 -19.75 -4.47 -8.55
C ARG A 386 -20.68 -4.78 -9.74
N LYS A 387 -21.61 -3.89 -10.07
CA LYS A 387 -22.59 -4.15 -11.14
C LYS A 387 -21.91 -4.22 -12.50
N ASN A 388 -20.99 -3.28 -12.74
CA ASN A 388 -20.26 -3.15 -14.00
C ASN A 388 -18.84 -3.75 -13.96
N ALA A 389 -18.39 -4.30 -12.82
CA ALA A 389 -17.08 -4.90 -12.60
C ALA A 389 -15.92 -3.98 -13.02
N ARG A 390 -15.91 -2.75 -12.50
CA ARG A 390 -14.93 -1.71 -12.86
C ARG A 390 -14.61 -0.77 -11.70
N LEU A 391 -13.50 -0.04 -11.83
CA LEU A 391 -13.11 1.02 -10.92
C LEU A 391 -14.14 2.16 -10.89
N ALA A 392 -14.38 2.66 -9.68
CA ALA A 392 -15.24 3.79 -9.41
C ALA A 392 -14.59 4.70 -8.36
N GLU A 393 -15.04 5.95 -8.25
CA GLU A 393 -14.60 6.83 -7.16
C GLU A 393 -15.04 6.23 -5.82
N SER A 394 -14.23 6.45 -4.77
CA SER A 394 -14.58 5.99 -3.43
C SER A 394 -15.87 6.65 -2.94
N ILE A 395 -16.66 5.93 -2.16
CA ILE A 395 -17.81 6.52 -1.48
C ILE A 395 -17.28 7.35 -0.31
N ASN A 396 -17.84 8.55 -0.10
CA ASN A 396 -17.45 9.40 1.03
C ASN A 396 -17.56 8.64 2.35
N LYS A 397 -16.53 8.77 3.20
CA LYS A 397 -16.38 8.08 4.50
C LYS A 397 -16.13 6.57 4.42
N VAL A 398 -16.07 5.99 3.22
CA VAL A 398 -15.67 4.59 3.01
C VAL A 398 -14.22 4.58 2.52
N LEU A 399 -13.28 4.30 3.44
CA LEU A 399 -11.84 4.34 3.14
C LEU A 399 -11.41 3.14 2.28
N TYR A 400 -11.93 1.96 2.61
CA TYR A 400 -11.57 0.70 1.95
C TYR A 400 -12.82 0.02 1.40
N THR A 401 -12.73 -0.51 0.18
CA THR A 401 -13.82 -1.28 -0.43
C THR A 401 -13.41 -2.74 -0.60
N LEU A 402 -14.13 -3.68 0.03
CA LEU A 402 -13.88 -5.10 -0.16
C LEU A 402 -14.18 -5.51 -1.62
N MET A 403 -13.15 -6.06 -2.28
CA MET A 403 -13.24 -6.56 -3.64
C MET A 403 -14.02 -7.87 -3.68
N PRO A 404 -14.79 -8.11 -4.76
CA PRO A 404 -15.25 -9.45 -5.11
C PRO A 404 -14.08 -10.40 -5.35
N ILE A 405 -14.40 -11.66 -5.59
CA ILE A 405 -13.38 -12.65 -5.90
C ILE A 405 -12.66 -12.27 -7.18
N ILE A 406 -11.33 -12.31 -7.09
CA ILE A 406 -10.46 -12.14 -8.23
C ILE A 406 -9.99 -13.51 -8.68
N HIS A 407 -10.33 -13.86 -9.92
CA HIS A 407 -9.76 -15.01 -10.60
C HIS A 407 -8.38 -14.63 -11.09
N VAL A 408 -7.35 -15.32 -10.61
CA VAL A 408 -5.97 -15.16 -11.07
C VAL A 408 -5.55 -16.45 -11.74
N PHE A 409 -5.13 -16.34 -13.00
CA PHE A 409 -4.69 -17.45 -13.83
C PHE A 409 -3.44 -17.03 -14.60
N ALA A 410 -2.91 -17.93 -15.41
CA ALA A 410 -1.71 -17.65 -16.20
C ALA A 410 -1.97 -17.99 -17.66
N ILE A 411 -1.44 -17.17 -18.55
CA ILE A 411 -1.58 -17.36 -20.00
C ILE A 411 -0.21 -17.40 -20.66
N PHE A 412 -0.11 -18.14 -21.75
CA PHE A 412 1.02 -18.07 -22.65
C PHE A 412 0.86 -16.86 -23.57
N SER A 413 1.57 -15.78 -23.25
CA SER A 413 1.52 -14.56 -24.07
C SER A 413 2.74 -13.69 -23.84
N THR A 414 3.33 -13.22 -24.93
CA THR A 414 4.37 -12.19 -24.96
C THR A 414 3.81 -10.80 -25.26
N ALA A 415 2.50 -10.69 -25.54
CA ALA A 415 1.86 -9.43 -25.89
C ALA A 415 1.75 -8.51 -24.65
N PRO A 416 1.96 -7.19 -24.83
CA PRO A 416 1.72 -6.23 -23.77
C PRO A 416 0.24 -6.26 -23.38
N LYS A 417 -0.04 -5.98 -22.11
CA LYS A 417 -1.40 -5.85 -21.60
C LYS A 417 -2.04 -4.57 -22.16
N ASP A 418 -3.36 -4.57 -22.24
CA ASP A 418 -4.14 -3.42 -22.72
C ASP A 418 -3.82 -2.15 -21.90
N PRO A 419 -3.31 -1.08 -22.54
CA PRO A 419 -3.03 0.20 -21.88
C PRO A 419 -4.26 0.86 -21.25
N ALA A 420 -5.47 0.51 -21.68
CA ALA A 420 -6.71 1.05 -21.11
C ALA A 420 -7.01 0.49 -19.71
N LEU A 421 -6.39 -0.64 -19.33
CA LEU A 421 -6.55 -1.23 -18.00
C LEU A 421 -5.64 -0.53 -16.99
N TYR A 422 -6.17 -0.29 -15.80
CA TYR A 422 -5.35 0.22 -14.71
C TYR A 422 -4.49 -0.89 -14.13
N LYS A 423 -3.17 -0.74 -14.20
CA LYS A 423 -2.19 -1.61 -13.54
C LYS A 423 -2.16 -1.29 -12.04
N CYS A 424 -3.03 -1.93 -11.29
CA CYS A 424 -3.19 -1.73 -9.85
C CYS A 424 -2.15 -2.53 -9.06
N PRO A 425 -1.31 -1.90 -8.23
CA PRO A 425 -0.40 -2.64 -7.36
C PRO A 425 -1.17 -3.35 -6.23
N VAL A 426 -0.77 -4.59 -5.91
CA VAL A 426 -1.27 -5.34 -4.75
C VAL A 426 -0.18 -5.38 -3.66
N TYR A 427 -0.53 -4.95 -2.47
CA TYR A 427 0.34 -4.98 -1.29
C TYR A 427 -0.22 -5.87 -0.19
N LYS A 428 0.66 -6.51 0.58
CA LYS A 428 0.30 -7.32 1.75
C LYS A 428 -0.32 -6.47 2.87
N LYS A 429 0.11 -5.22 3.00
CA LYS A 429 -0.24 -4.30 4.10
C LYS A 429 -0.43 -2.87 3.58
N PRO A 430 -1.09 -1.97 4.35
CA PRO A 430 -1.29 -0.57 3.96
C PRO A 430 0.02 0.21 3.80
N ARG A 431 1.12 -0.27 4.39
CA ARG A 431 2.47 0.25 4.13
C ARG A 431 2.99 -0.27 2.79
N ARG A 432 2.88 0.55 1.75
CA ARG A 432 3.09 0.19 0.34
C ARG A 432 4.55 0.19 -0.13
N THR A 433 5.47 -0.32 0.67
CA THR A 433 6.88 -0.48 0.28
C THR A 433 7.10 -1.76 -0.52
N ASP A 434 8.21 -1.86 -1.27
CA ASP A 434 8.62 -3.08 -2.00
C ASP A 434 8.55 -4.36 -1.19
N LEU A 435 8.90 -4.31 0.11
CA LEU A 435 8.83 -5.46 1.02
C LEU A 435 7.43 -6.07 1.16
N ASN A 436 6.39 -5.25 0.95
CA ASN A 436 4.99 -5.65 1.02
C ASN A 436 4.35 -5.78 -0.37
N PHE A 437 5.03 -5.40 -1.44
CA PHE A 437 4.52 -5.56 -2.79
C PHE A 437 4.37 -7.04 -3.13
N ILE A 438 3.30 -7.42 -3.82
CA ILE A 438 3.04 -8.82 -4.22
C ILE A 438 3.09 -8.95 -5.74
N THR A 439 2.18 -8.29 -6.43
CA THR A 439 2.02 -8.38 -7.88
C THR A 439 1.11 -7.25 -8.37
N PRO A 440 1.19 -6.81 -9.62
CA PRO A 440 0.16 -5.97 -10.19
C PRO A 440 -1.04 -6.81 -10.68
N LEU A 441 -2.24 -6.25 -10.56
CA LEU A 441 -3.45 -6.76 -11.19
C LEU A 441 -4.03 -5.70 -12.14
N TRP A 442 -4.59 -6.14 -13.25
CA TRP A 442 -5.17 -5.26 -14.26
C TRP A 442 -6.66 -5.10 -14.01
N LEU A 443 -7.09 -3.87 -13.75
CA LEU A 443 -8.47 -3.53 -13.40
C LEU A 443 -9.12 -2.71 -14.50
N VAL A 444 -10.39 -3.03 -14.78
CA VAL A 444 -11.20 -2.32 -15.78
C VAL A 444 -11.55 -0.93 -15.26
N THR A 445 -11.43 0.09 -16.11
CA THR A 445 -11.73 1.48 -15.77
C THR A 445 -12.42 2.21 -16.93
N VAL A 446 -13.22 3.23 -16.59
CA VAL A 446 -13.76 4.23 -17.54
C VAL A 446 -12.90 5.49 -17.57
N LYS A 447 -12.31 5.86 -16.43
CA LYS A 447 -11.38 6.99 -16.35
C LYS A 447 -10.00 6.56 -16.87
N PRO A 448 -9.19 7.47 -17.41
CA PRO A 448 -7.81 7.17 -17.77
C PRO A 448 -7.04 6.58 -16.59
N PRO A 449 -6.13 5.60 -16.80
CA PRO A 449 -5.31 5.00 -15.74
C PRO A 449 -4.59 6.02 -14.85
N GLU A 450 -4.15 7.14 -15.44
CA GLU A 450 -3.47 8.26 -14.77
C GLU A 450 -4.31 8.82 -13.62
N HIS A 451 -5.64 8.86 -13.78
CA HIS A 451 -6.56 9.31 -12.73
C HIS A 451 -6.40 8.47 -11.47
N TRP A 452 -6.30 7.14 -11.60
CA TRP A 452 -6.18 6.23 -10.47
C TRP A 452 -4.77 6.22 -9.87
N THR A 453 -3.75 6.43 -10.69
CA THR A 453 -2.39 6.68 -10.20
C THR A 453 -2.36 7.91 -9.29
N LEU A 454 -2.95 9.04 -9.73
CA LEU A 454 -3.01 10.27 -8.91
C LEU A 454 -3.81 10.07 -7.61
N ARG A 455 -4.88 9.27 -7.66
CA ARG A 455 -5.69 8.89 -6.48
C ARG A 455 -4.94 7.99 -5.49
N GLY A 456 -3.80 7.41 -5.89
CA GLY A 456 -3.08 6.42 -5.09
C GLY A 456 -3.88 5.12 -4.97
N ALA A 457 -4.55 4.69 -6.04
CA ALA A 457 -5.35 3.47 -6.01
C ALA A 457 -4.46 2.22 -5.86
N ALA A 458 -4.77 1.36 -4.90
CA ALA A 458 -4.04 0.10 -4.70
C ALA A 458 -4.94 -0.97 -4.08
N LEU A 459 -4.59 -2.23 -4.31
CA LEU A 459 -5.19 -3.36 -3.61
C LEU A 459 -4.35 -3.70 -2.38
N LEU A 460 -5.01 -3.85 -1.25
CA LEU A 460 -4.42 -4.25 0.01
C LEU A 460 -4.96 -5.61 0.40
N CYS A 461 -4.08 -6.55 0.73
CA CYS A 461 -4.51 -7.78 1.36
C CYS A 461 -5.14 -7.46 2.71
N ASP A 462 -4.49 -6.65 3.52
CA ASP A 462 -4.99 -6.30 4.85
C ASP A 462 -5.00 -4.78 5.04
N ILE A 463 -5.97 -4.31 5.82
CA ILE A 463 -6.22 -2.90 6.15
C ILE A 463 -5.86 -2.58 7.62
N LYS A 464 -5.39 -3.58 8.38
CA LYS A 464 -5.12 -3.49 9.83
C LYS A 464 -3.66 -3.61 10.24
#